data_AF-A0A6M3K7A8-F1
#
_entry.id   AF-A0A6M3K7A8-F1
#
_cell.length_a   1.000
_cell.length_b   1.000
_cell.length_c   1.000
_cell.angle_alpha   90.00
_cell.angle_beta   90.00
_cell.angle_gamma   90.00
#
_symmetry.space_group_name_H-M   'P 1'
#
loop_
_entity.id
_entity.type
_entity.pdbx_description
1 polymer ?
#
loop_
_entity_poly.entity_id
_entity_poly.type
_entity_poly.pdbx_seq_one_letter_code
_entity_poly.pdbx_strand_id
1 'polypeptide(L)'
;MAYYGVSWNELNDTYVRTGALIGVATGSSPGDSVLPIQASMRRCILSDSGVVQYYLYSTDSTLKEDGITPANLDGSDGQVMVEIPAFYYRYDYIGTTHTWNIDTSSAGGYGLHPAFIKNGMPVSYRYIGAYEASLYDVSASIYTDGLQLTADSVTFTSITNTITRTAESHPFTRLQVGDKIAIAGTVNNNGTFTVASIGDQSITVSEAVIDETAAVTTIEVEKDWTNDKLCSISGKAPINRGTRDNFRTAAINRGIGWRQQDYDLISAVQLLYLIEYASFYSQSMIGNGFTDWSNSTWNGWNDLNPINNTGLTNSIGNVTGNLSNGNGIVGSYMSYRGVENLFGHLSKFVEGINLNGTTPYIISISGSSTWIMRHNFNDRPIISQYIDDSDESIIPENVDVSDVNMAIATFDGNIVAGYAPIIDGEYMYTQSISSTTWTINHLLNNQVLITQFFNTSYERIEPSSLVLNDKNTCTATFDTSIDGYAKIQGVGNIGTKDMMVMSCASSAGGYIKLGNGGSNTWKPEIENNVESSMFTSNKNITITEDNNYYYINVIIRDKEDINFTEIGFFDVSDNIIFYSYHSPFFKSENMNLNIYYRIRK
;
A
#
# COMPACT_ATOMS: atom_id res chain seq x y z
N MET A 1 9.18 -15.88 27.09
CA MET A 1 10.31 -14.98 27.43
C MET A 1 9.74 -13.64 27.86
N ALA A 2 10.52 -12.75 28.47
CA ALA A 2 10.07 -11.40 28.76
C ALA A 2 10.21 -10.52 27.49
N TYR A 3 9.25 -9.63 27.27
CA TYR A 3 9.32 -8.59 26.23
C TYR A 3 10.62 -7.78 26.32
N TYR A 4 11.02 -7.16 25.22
CA TYR A 4 12.18 -6.27 25.15
C TYR A 4 12.00 -5.17 24.11
N GLY A 5 12.75 -4.08 24.23
CA GLY A 5 12.54 -2.95 23.33
C GLY A 5 13.45 -1.76 23.58
N VAL A 6 13.00 -0.60 23.10
CA VAL A 6 13.67 0.68 23.23
C VAL A 6 12.67 1.83 23.35
N SER A 7 12.99 2.79 24.20
CA SER A 7 12.37 4.11 24.26
C SER A 7 13.32 5.15 23.68
N TRP A 8 12.80 6.04 22.84
CA TRP A 8 13.50 7.19 22.30
C TRP A 8 12.80 8.47 22.74
N ASN A 9 13.58 9.41 23.29
CA ASN A 9 13.13 10.75 23.61
C ASN A 9 13.45 11.69 22.45
N GLU A 10 12.44 12.15 21.73
CA GLU A 10 12.61 12.95 20.50
C GLU A 10 13.23 14.33 20.77
N LEU A 11 13.01 14.90 21.96
CA LEU A 11 13.49 16.22 22.32
C LEU A 11 15.00 16.22 22.61
N ASN A 12 15.48 15.17 23.27
CA ASN A 12 16.87 15.05 23.69
C ASN A 12 17.71 14.15 22.76
N ASP A 13 17.08 13.47 21.79
CA ASP A 13 17.65 12.40 20.98
C ASP A 13 18.41 11.36 21.82
N THR A 14 17.74 10.84 22.85
CA THR A 14 18.32 9.85 23.77
C THR A 14 17.52 8.55 23.76
N TYR A 15 18.22 7.44 23.93
CA TYR A 15 17.65 6.10 23.83
C TYR A 15 17.83 5.34 25.14
N VAL A 16 16.80 4.63 25.57
CA VAL A 16 16.80 3.80 26.78
C VAL A 16 16.24 2.43 26.43
N ARG A 17 16.98 1.36 26.74
CA ARG A 17 16.49 -0.02 26.55
C ARG A 17 15.37 -0.34 27.53
N THR A 18 14.40 -1.15 27.10
CA THR A 18 13.24 -1.56 27.90
C THR A 18 13.15 -3.08 28.03
N GLY A 19 12.30 -3.53 28.96
CA GLY A 19 12.05 -4.95 29.19
C GLY A 19 13.31 -5.73 29.56
N ALA A 20 13.53 -6.88 28.93
CA ALA A 20 14.69 -7.73 29.19
C ALA A 20 16.05 -7.08 28.84
N LEU A 21 16.05 -5.94 28.12
CA LEU A 21 17.26 -5.21 27.76
C LEU A 21 17.61 -4.06 28.72
N ILE A 22 16.85 -3.85 29.82
CA ILE A 22 17.18 -2.81 30.80
C ILE A 22 18.61 -3.01 31.33
N GLY A 23 19.40 -1.93 31.34
CA GLY A 23 20.80 -1.93 31.79
C GLY A 23 21.81 -2.35 30.73
N VAL A 24 21.36 -2.79 29.55
CA VAL A 24 22.21 -3.09 28.41
C VAL A 24 22.59 -1.79 27.67
N ALA A 25 23.84 -1.70 27.20
CA ALA A 25 24.32 -0.51 26.50
C ALA A 25 23.55 -0.26 25.19
N THR A 26 23.39 1.02 24.84
CA THR A 26 22.91 1.46 23.53
C THR A 26 24.08 1.55 22.54
N GLY A 27 23.77 1.71 21.25
CA GLY A 27 24.76 1.91 20.21
C GLY A 27 25.57 0.67 19.81
N SER A 28 25.18 -0.51 20.27
CA SER A 28 25.78 -1.79 19.91
C SER A 28 24.75 -2.91 20.02
N SER A 29 24.95 -4.00 19.28
CA SER A 29 24.13 -5.18 19.43
C SER A 29 24.39 -5.85 20.79
N PRO A 30 23.34 -6.21 21.55
CA PRO A 30 23.47 -6.95 22.80
C PRO A 30 23.64 -8.46 22.61
N GLY A 31 23.64 -8.94 21.37
CA GLY A 31 23.86 -10.35 21.01
C GLY A 31 22.62 -11.23 21.04
N ASP A 32 22.73 -12.37 20.37
CA ASP A 32 21.60 -13.25 20.04
C ASP A 32 20.89 -13.85 21.27
N SER A 33 21.63 -14.05 22.37
CA SER A 33 21.09 -14.65 23.60
C SER A 33 19.97 -13.83 24.25
N VAL A 34 19.89 -12.53 23.95
CA VAL A 34 18.86 -11.61 24.48
C VAL A 34 17.99 -11.00 23.39
N LEU A 35 18.16 -11.44 22.13
CA LEU A 35 17.39 -10.97 20.98
C LEU A 35 16.77 -12.16 20.22
N PRO A 36 15.85 -12.92 20.84
CA PRO A 36 15.34 -14.18 20.28
C PRO A 36 14.69 -14.03 18.89
N ILE A 37 14.04 -12.89 18.61
CA ILE A 37 13.41 -12.64 17.30
C ILE A 37 14.49 -12.37 16.24
N GLN A 38 15.45 -11.48 16.53
CA GLN A 38 16.57 -11.19 15.61
C GLN A 38 17.48 -12.41 15.39
N ALA A 39 17.74 -13.19 16.44
CA ALA A 39 18.53 -14.43 16.37
C ALA A 39 17.88 -15.51 15.50
N SER A 40 16.56 -15.43 15.30
CA SER A 40 15.81 -16.37 14.47
C SER A 40 15.73 -15.94 12.99
N MET A 41 16.26 -14.76 12.64
CA MET A 41 16.41 -14.35 11.23
C MET A 41 17.51 -15.18 10.57
N ARG A 42 17.20 -15.76 9.41
CA ARG A 42 18.14 -16.66 8.72
C ARG A 42 17.95 -16.69 7.21
N ARG A 43 19.06 -16.77 6.47
CA ARG A 43 19.01 -16.96 5.02
C ARG A 43 18.60 -18.38 4.65
N CYS A 44 17.87 -18.49 3.54
CA CYS A 44 17.45 -19.75 2.94
C CYS A 44 17.41 -19.66 1.42
N ILE A 45 17.42 -20.81 0.77
CA ILE A 45 17.04 -20.94 -0.64
C ILE A 45 15.54 -21.23 -0.73
N LEU A 46 14.80 -20.36 -1.42
CA LEU A 46 13.37 -20.45 -1.62
C LEU A 46 13.06 -20.75 -3.09
N SER A 47 12.33 -21.83 -3.36
CA SER A 47 11.87 -22.13 -4.72
C SER A 47 10.75 -21.20 -5.16
N ASP A 48 10.50 -21.12 -6.47
CA ASP A 48 9.39 -20.35 -7.06
C ASP A 48 8.02 -20.72 -6.48
N SER A 49 7.84 -21.95 -6.00
CA SER A 49 6.61 -22.41 -5.34
C SER A 49 6.49 -21.93 -3.89
N GLY A 50 7.44 -21.12 -3.39
CA GLY A 50 7.47 -20.64 -2.01
C GLY A 50 7.90 -21.69 -0.99
N VAL A 51 8.65 -22.73 -1.42
CA VAL A 51 9.12 -23.81 -0.54
C VAL A 51 10.61 -23.65 -0.26
N VAL A 52 10.97 -23.63 1.02
CA VAL A 52 12.38 -23.61 1.44
C VAL A 52 13.04 -24.91 1.01
N GLN A 53 14.10 -24.81 0.21
CA GLN A 53 14.91 -25.94 -0.21
C GLN A 53 15.91 -26.34 0.88
N TYR A 54 16.59 -25.34 1.45
CA TYR A 54 17.48 -25.49 2.61
C TYR A 54 17.81 -24.11 3.21
N TYR A 55 18.18 -24.11 4.49
CA TYR A 55 18.75 -22.94 5.16
C TYR A 55 20.26 -22.87 4.92
N LEU A 56 20.80 -21.66 4.99
CA LEU A 56 22.23 -21.40 4.84
C LEU A 56 22.93 -21.35 6.20
N TYR A 57 24.23 -21.65 6.21
CA TYR A 57 25.01 -21.57 7.44
C TYR A 57 25.05 -20.13 7.97
N SER A 58 24.88 -19.98 9.28
CA SER A 58 24.63 -18.68 9.91
C SER A 58 25.80 -17.70 9.80
N THR A 59 27.02 -18.19 9.55
CA THR A 59 28.22 -17.36 9.41
C THR A 59 28.87 -17.47 8.04
N ASP A 60 28.33 -18.27 7.11
CA ASP A 60 28.83 -18.40 5.73
C ASP A 60 27.73 -18.94 4.80
N SER A 61 27.12 -18.07 4.00
CA SER A 61 26.09 -18.45 3.03
C SER A 61 26.59 -19.31 1.88
N THR A 62 27.90 -19.46 1.68
CA THR A 62 28.43 -20.40 0.68
C THR A 62 28.22 -21.86 1.09
N LEU A 63 27.74 -22.10 2.32
CA LEU A 63 27.47 -23.40 2.90
C LEU A 63 25.98 -23.53 3.30
N LYS A 64 25.46 -24.75 3.25
CA LYS A 64 24.15 -25.11 3.80
C LYS A 64 24.21 -25.11 5.33
N GLU A 65 23.07 -25.23 6.00
CA GLU A 65 22.93 -25.13 7.46
C GLU A 65 23.90 -26.02 8.27
N ASP A 66 24.39 -27.13 7.70
CA ASP A 66 25.39 -28.01 8.32
C ASP A 66 26.80 -27.41 8.42
N GLY A 67 27.06 -26.27 7.77
CA GLY A 67 28.37 -25.60 7.75
C GLY A 67 29.46 -26.36 7.01
N ILE A 68 29.10 -27.32 6.16
CA ILE A 68 30.05 -28.18 5.42
C ILE A 68 29.65 -28.34 3.95
N THR A 69 28.36 -28.53 3.67
CA THR A 69 27.89 -28.77 2.30
C THR A 69 27.82 -27.45 1.53
N PRO A 70 28.42 -27.32 0.33
CA PRO A 70 28.29 -26.11 -0.48
C PRO A 70 26.84 -25.79 -0.85
N ALA A 71 26.50 -24.49 -0.84
CA ALA A 71 25.21 -23.95 -1.27
C ALA A 71 25.32 -23.31 -2.66
N ASN A 72 24.27 -23.45 -3.47
CA ASN A 72 24.17 -22.77 -4.76
C ASN A 72 23.38 -21.47 -4.60
N LEU A 73 24.05 -20.33 -4.81
CA LEU A 73 23.48 -19.00 -4.60
C LEU A 73 23.20 -18.25 -5.92
N ASP A 74 23.48 -18.88 -7.06
CA ASP A 74 23.40 -18.30 -8.41
C ASP A 74 22.00 -18.36 -9.03
N GLY A 75 21.01 -18.86 -8.28
CA GLY A 75 19.63 -19.03 -8.74
C GLY A 75 19.26 -20.46 -9.15
N SER A 76 20.24 -21.36 -9.34
CA SER A 76 19.99 -22.74 -9.78
C SER A 76 19.11 -23.55 -8.81
N ASP A 77 19.31 -23.38 -7.51
CA ASP A 77 18.50 -24.05 -6.47
C ASP A 77 17.28 -23.22 -6.04
N GLY A 78 17.17 -21.95 -6.44
CA GLY A 78 16.12 -21.02 -6.02
C GLY A 78 16.65 -19.63 -5.67
N GLN A 79 15.80 -18.81 -5.04
CA GLN A 79 16.14 -17.44 -4.64
C GLN A 79 16.73 -17.42 -3.24
N VAL A 80 17.72 -16.56 -3.03
CA VAL A 80 18.33 -16.34 -1.72
C VAL A 80 17.50 -15.31 -0.95
N MET A 81 16.83 -15.79 0.10
CA MET A 81 15.90 -14.99 0.90
C MET A 81 16.35 -14.98 2.36
N VAL A 82 15.87 -14.02 3.15
CA VAL A 82 15.93 -14.01 4.62
C VAL A 82 14.54 -14.28 5.16
N GLU A 83 14.41 -15.33 5.97
CA GLU A 83 13.22 -15.62 6.77
C GLU A 83 13.17 -14.65 7.95
N ILE A 84 12.11 -13.84 8.00
CA ILE A 84 11.79 -12.92 9.08
C ILE A 84 10.70 -13.58 9.93
N PRO A 85 10.99 -13.95 11.19
CA PRO A 85 10.01 -14.57 12.08
C PRO A 85 8.96 -13.54 12.52
N ALA A 86 7.73 -14.01 12.70
CA ALA A 86 6.67 -13.18 13.25
C ALA A 86 6.97 -12.74 14.68
N PHE A 87 6.58 -11.51 15.00
CA PHE A 87 6.66 -10.97 16.36
C PHE A 87 5.48 -10.08 16.66
N TYR A 88 5.21 -9.93 17.95
CA TYR A 88 4.18 -9.06 18.49
C TYR A 88 4.83 -7.77 18.97
N TYR A 89 4.16 -6.65 18.78
CA TYR A 89 4.68 -5.33 19.12
C TYR A 89 3.65 -4.51 19.90
N ARG A 90 4.16 -3.57 20.68
CA ARG A 90 3.40 -2.48 21.28
C ARG A 90 4.17 -1.19 21.10
N TYR A 91 3.43 -0.15 20.73
CA TYR A 91 3.93 1.20 20.60
C TYR A 91 3.21 2.12 21.57
N ASP A 92 3.98 2.88 22.33
CA ASP A 92 3.49 3.88 23.27
C ASP A 92 4.14 5.23 22.94
N TYR A 93 3.35 6.31 22.88
CA TYR A 93 3.86 7.68 22.72
C TYR A 93 3.31 8.56 23.84
N ILE A 94 4.20 8.97 24.76
CA ILE A 94 3.84 9.73 25.95
C ILE A 94 4.77 10.93 26.08
N GLY A 95 4.21 12.13 26.05
CA GLY A 95 4.98 13.36 26.05
C GLY A 95 5.87 13.42 24.80
N THR A 96 7.18 13.39 25.00
CA THR A 96 8.21 13.38 23.93
C THR A 96 8.89 12.01 23.76
N THR A 97 8.35 10.97 24.39
CA THR A 97 8.99 9.64 24.41
C THR A 97 8.18 8.64 23.62
N HIS A 98 8.78 8.13 22.55
CA HIS A 98 8.30 6.99 21.78
C HIS A 98 8.88 5.72 22.38
N THR A 99 8.06 4.69 22.57
CA THR A 99 8.51 3.40 23.09
C THR A 99 8.01 2.28 22.21
N TRP A 100 8.92 1.45 21.73
CA TRP A 100 8.62 0.23 21.01
C TRP A 100 9.08 -0.97 21.83
N ASN A 101 8.15 -1.87 22.12
CA ASN A 101 8.44 -3.16 22.75
C ASN A 101 7.98 -4.28 21.82
N ILE A 102 8.73 -5.38 21.81
CA ILE A 102 8.38 -6.60 21.08
C ILE A 102 8.41 -7.83 21.99
N ASP A 103 7.62 -8.83 21.61
CA ASP A 103 7.56 -10.15 22.25
C ASP A 103 7.34 -11.24 21.19
N THR A 104 7.76 -12.46 21.53
CA THR A 104 7.48 -13.70 20.80
C THR A 104 6.01 -14.15 20.89
N SER A 105 5.19 -13.53 21.75
CA SER A 105 3.80 -13.90 22.00
C SER A 105 2.89 -12.68 22.17
N SER A 106 1.57 -12.87 22.09
CA SER A 106 0.56 -11.82 22.31
C SER A 106 0.36 -11.41 23.78
N ALA A 107 1.16 -11.96 24.71
CA ALA A 107 1.00 -11.73 26.14
C ALA A 107 1.11 -10.23 26.50
N GLY A 108 0.24 -9.74 27.39
CA GLY A 108 0.30 -8.35 27.86
C GLY A 108 -0.24 -7.29 26.89
N GLY A 109 -1.08 -7.68 25.93
CA GLY A 109 -1.76 -6.76 25.00
C GLY A 109 -0.94 -6.37 23.78
N TYR A 110 0.07 -7.15 23.42
CA TYR A 110 0.89 -6.92 22.23
C TYR A 110 0.16 -7.42 20.99
N GLY A 111 0.07 -6.59 19.96
CA GLY A 111 -0.55 -6.93 18.68
C GLY A 111 0.45 -7.58 17.73
N LEU A 112 0.00 -8.49 16.86
CA LEU A 112 0.86 -9.04 15.80
C LEU A 112 1.32 -7.89 14.89
N HIS A 113 2.61 -7.82 14.56
CA HIS A 113 3.10 -6.78 13.67
C HIS A 113 2.45 -6.91 12.27
N PRO A 114 1.96 -5.81 11.63
CA PRO A 114 1.20 -5.87 10.37
C PRO A 114 1.87 -6.65 9.25
N ALA A 115 3.21 -6.66 9.22
CA ALA A 115 4.00 -7.45 8.27
C ALA A 115 3.59 -8.91 8.20
N PHE A 116 3.13 -9.49 9.31
CA PHE A 116 2.79 -10.91 9.44
C PHE A 116 1.30 -11.18 9.28
N ILE A 117 0.55 -10.24 8.69
CA ILE A 117 -0.82 -10.44 8.24
C ILE A 117 -0.79 -10.50 6.71
N LYS A 118 -0.98 -11.69 6.14
CA LYS A 118 -1.03 -11.91 4.69
C LYS A 118 -2.46 -12.30 4.30
N ASN A 119 -3.08 -11.52 3.42
CA ASN A 119 -4.46 -11.73 2.97
C ASN A 119 -5.43 -11.87 4.16
N GLY A 120 -5.31 -10.99 5.15
CA GLY A 120 -6.11 -11.01 6.39
C GLY A 120 -5.73 -12.08 7.41
N MET A 121 -4.88 -13.04 7.05
CA MET A 121 -4.51 -14.18 7.88
C MET A 121 -3.12 -14.00 8.52
N PRO A 122 -2.95 -14.35 9.80
CA PRO A 122 -1.63 -14.34 10.44
C PRO A 122 -0.72 -15.41 9.84
N VAL A 123 0.55 -15.07 9.65
CA VAL A 123 1.61 -16.00 9.22
C VAL A 123 2.75 -16.01 10.23
N SER A 124 3.41 -17.15 10.41
CA SER A 124 4.51 -17.29 11.39
C SER A 124 5.83 -16.69 10.92
N TYR A 125 5.97 -16.40 9.63
CA TYR A 125 7.17 -15.84 9.03
C TYR A 125 6.86 -15.22 7.67
N ARG A 126 7.79 -14.40 7.19
CA ARG A 126 7.82 -13.86 5.82
C ARG A 126 9.23 -13.84 5.28
N TYR A 127 9.36 -13.81 3.95
CA TYR A 127 10.64 -13.79 3.27
C TYR A 127 10.88 -12.42 2.62
N ILE A 128 12.08 -11.89 2.81
CA ILE A 128 12.62 -10.72 2.08
C ILE A 128 13.82 -11.18 1.25
N GLY A 129 14.08 -10.57 0.09
CA GLY A 129 15.29 -10.88 -0.68
C GLY A 129 16.54 -10.61 0.16
N ALA A 130 17.50 -11.54 0.17
CA ALA A 130 18.78 -11.32 0.85
C ALA A 130 19.63 -10.28 0.11
N TYR A 131 19.43 -10.16 -1.20
CA TYR A 131 20.15 -9.25 -2.08
C TYR A 131 19.21 -8.30 -2.81
N GLU A 132 19.78 -7.15 -3.21
CA GLU A 132 19.20 -6.28 -4.22
C GLU A 132 18.88 -7.07 -5.49
N ALA A 133 17.73 -6.78 -6.10
CA ALA A 133 17.19 -7.67 -7.10
C ALA A 133 17.93 -7.59 -8.44
N SER A 134 18.13 -8.73 -9.11
CA SER A 134 18.46 -8.84 -10.54
C SER A 134 17.23 -9.30 -11.35
N LEU A 135 17.36 -9.46 -12.66
CA LEU A 135 16.34 -10.08 -13.51
C LEU A 135 16.80 -11.45 -14.01
N TYR A 136 15.84 -12.34 -14.21
CA TYR A 136 15.98 -13.54 -15.01
C TYR A 136 15.24 -13.31 -16.33
N ASP A 137 16.01 -13.22 -17.41
CA ASP A 137 15.49 -13.17 -18.77
C ASP A 137 14.99 -14.57 -19.15
N VAL A 138 13.67 -14.68 -19.26
CA VAL A 138 13.03 -15.97 -19.53
C VAL A 138 13.31 -16.42 -20.96
N SER A 139 13.39 -15.49 -21.91
CA SER A 139 13.58 -15.78 -23.32
C SER A 139 14.99 -16.30 -23.62
N ALA A 140 15.99 -15.77 -22.92
CA ALA A 140 17.38 -16.18 -23.04
C ALA A 140 17.79 -17.26 -22.01
N SER A 141 16.96 -17.51 -20.99
CA SER A 141 17.26 -18.43 -19.88
C SER A 141 18.55 -18.08 -19.13
N ILE A 142 18.76 -16.78 -18.89
CA ILE A 142 19.93 -16.25 -18.19
C ILE A 142 19.51 -15.26 -17.10
N TYR A 143 20.31 -15.16 -16.05
CA TYR A 143 20.24 -14.04 -15.14
C TYR A 143 21.03 -12.87 -15.73
N THR A 144 20.42 -11.69 -15.74
CA THR A 144 20.99 -10.51 -16.38
C THR A 144 21.58 -9.55 -15.36
N ASP A 145 22.67 -8.88 -15.76
CA ASP A 145 23.30 -7.82 -14.98
C ASP A 145 22.68 -6.46 -15.31
N GLY A 146 22.32 -5.69 -14.28
CA GLY A 146 21.70 -4.38 -14.45
C GLY A 146 22.61 -3.35 -15.11
N LEU A 147 22.21 -2.86 -16.28
CA LEU A 147 22.83 -1.74 -16.97
C LEU A 147 21.78 -0.91 -17.72
N GLN A 148 21.85 0.41 -17.57
CA GLN A 148 21.27 1.35 -18.54
C GLN A 148 22.07 2.65 -18.55
N LEU A 149 22.76 2.86 -19.66
CA LEU A 149 23.58 4.02 -19.97
C LEU A 149 22.72 5.03 -20.74
N THR A 150 22.67 6.25 -20.21
CA THR A 150 21.98 7.40 -20.81
C THR A 150 22.64 7.83 -22.11
N ALA A 151 21.93 8.63 -22.90
CA ALA A 151 22.35 8.95 -24.25
C ALA A 151 23.68 9.74 -24.29
N ASP A 152 24.72 9.16 -24.87
CA ASP A 152 26.04 9.79 -25.07
C ASP A 152 26.71 9.25 -26.33
N SER A 153 27.90 9.74 -26.66
CA SER A 153 28.66 9.31 -27.83
C SER A 153 29.24 7.91 -27.66
N VAL A 154 29.05 7.08 -28.69
CA VAL A 154 29.52 5.69 -28.74
C VAL A 154 30.15 5.42 -30.11
N THR A 155 31.31 4.76 -30.11
CA THR A 155 32.01 4.33 -31.31
C THR A 155 31.86 2.82 -31.52
N PHE A 156 31.45 2.45 -32.72
CA PHE A 156 31.32 1.08 -33.21
C PHE A 156 32.46 0.78 -34.18
N THR A 157 33.12 -0.37 -34.01
CA THR A 157 34.25 -0.81 -34.84
C THR A 157 34.01 -2.23 -35.33
N SER A 158 33.68 -2.35 -36.60
CA SER A 158 33.25 -3.57 -37.30
C SER A 158 34.34 -4.64 -37.36
N ILE A 159 35.62 -4.26 -37.51
CA ILE A 159 36.71 -5.24 -37.65
C ILE A 159 36.93 -6.08 -36.39
N THR A 160 36.51 -5.57 -35.22
CA THR A 160 36.61 -6.25 -33.92
C THR A 160 35.26 -6.42 -33.21
N ASN A 161 34.14 -6.08 -33.88
CA ASN A 161 32.81 -6.00 -33.29
C ASN A 161 32.79 -5.26 -31.94
N THR A 162 33.52 -4.15 -31.85
CA THR A 162 33.73 -3.43 -30.59
C THR A 162 32.78 -2.24 -30.48
N ILE A 163 32.24 -2.06 -29.28
CA ILE A 163 31.43 -0.91 -28.88
C ILE A 163 32.21 -0.19 -27.78
N THR A 164 32.51 1.08 -27.98
CA THR A 164 33.35 1.89 -27.07
C THR A 164 32.59 3.12 -26.60
N ARG A 165 32.60 3.35 -25.29
CA ARG A 165 32.05 4.53 -24.62
C ARG A 165 33.06 5.03 -23.60
N THR A 166 33.49 6.28 -23.75
CA THR A 166 34.59 6.86 -22.95
C THR A 166 34.13 7.98 -22.01
N ALA A 167 32.82 8.26 -21.95
CA ALA A 167 32.24 9.27 -21.08
C ALA A 167 32.46 8.94 -19.60
N GLU A 168 32.32 7.66 -19.24
CA GLU A 168 32.60 7.14 -17.91
C GLU A 168 33.84 6.24 -17.91
N SER A 169 34.40 6.03 -16.72
CA SER A 169 35.63 5.23 -16.58
C SER A 169 35.38 3.72 -16.68
N HIS A 170 34.22 3.22 -16.26
CA HIS A 170 33.89 1.79 -16.16
C HIS A 170 32.44 1.45 -16.57
N PRO A 171 31.90 2.01 -17.67
CA PRO A 171 30.48 1.85 -18.05
C PRO A 171 30.05 0.40 -18.25
N PHE A 172 30.95 -0.53 -18.58
CA PHE A 172 30.60 -1.91 -18.93
C PHE A 172 31.05 -2.97 -17.93
N THR A 173 31.78 -2.60 -16.87
CA THR A 173 32.45 -3.58 -15.98
C THR A 173 31.53 -4.51 -15.20
N ARG A 174 30.23 -4.20 -15.16
CA ARG A 174 29.24 -5.01 -14.46
C ARG A 174 28.54 -6.03 -15.34
N LEU A 175 28.66 -5.91 -16.66
CA LEU A 175 28.12 -6.91 -17.59
C LEU A 175 28.85 -8.25 -17.39
N GLN A 176 28.29 -9.30 -17.98
CA GLN A 176 28.89 -10.61 -18.13
C GLN A 176 28.81 -11.08 -19.58
N VAL A 177 29.71 -11.99 -19.95
CA VAL A 177 29.68 -12.62 -21.29
C VAL A 177 28.37 -13.39 -21.42
N GLY A 178 27.64 -13.14 -22.52
CA GLY A 178 26.33 -13.70 -22.78
C GLY A 178 25.17 -12.73 -22.50
N ASP A 179 25.39 -11.64 -21.77
CA ASP A 179 24.35 -10.63 -21.54
C ASP A 179 23.85 -10.05 -22.87
N LYS A 180 22.54 -9.79 -22.91
CA LYS A 180 21.86 -9.16 -24.04
C LYS A 180 21.70 -7.67 -23.77
N ILE A 181 22.19 -6.86 -24.69
CA ILE A 181 22.05 -5.41 -24.64
C ILE A 181 21.24 -4.89 -25.83
N ALA A 182 20.35 -3.96 -25.57
CA ALA A 182 19.64 -3.17 -26.56
C ALA A 182 20.38 -1.85 -26.80
N ILE A 183 20.58 -1.53 -28.08
CA ILE A 183 21.22 -0.30 -28.54
C ILE A 183 20.20 0.49 -29.34
N ALA A 184 20.09 1.79 -29.03
CA ALA A 184 19.21 2.72 -29.74
C ALA A 184 19.86 4.09 -29.92
N GLY A 185 19.36 4.86 -30.89
CA GLY A 185 19.82 6.22 -31.22
C GLY A 185 20.93 6.29 -32.28
N THR A 186 21.30 5.15 -32.88
CA THR A 186 22.33 5.07 -33.92
C THR A 186 21.71 5.09 -35.33
N VAL A 187 22.53 5.21 -36.36
CA VAL A 187 22.10 5.04 -37.76
C VAL A 187 22.11 3.57 -38.16
N ASN A 188 23.17 2.82 -37.81
CA ASN A 188 23.42 1.49 -38.37
C ASN A 188 23.38 0.35 -37.34
N ASN A 189 23.37 0.66 -36.05
CA ASN A 189 23.63 -0.30 -34.98
C ASN A 189 22.47 -0.39 -33.96
N ASN A 190 21.24 -0.07 -34.36
CA ASN A 190 20.08 -0.23 -33.49
C ASN A 190 19.66 -1.71 -33.44
N GLY A 191 19.42 -2.22 -32.24
CA GLY A 191 18.97 -3.59 -32.03
C GLY A 191 19.63 -4.27 -30.84
N THR A 192 19.53 -5.60 -30.82
CA THR A 192 19.99 -6.45 -29.73
C THR A 192 21.34 -7.05 -30.06
N PHE A 193 22.26 -7.01 -29.09
CA PHE A 193 23.60 -7.56 -29.20
C PHE A 193 23.95 -8.42 -27.99
N THR A 194 24.80 -9.41 -28.19
CA THR A 194 25.27 -10.35 -27.17
C THR A 194 26.70 -10.02 -26.79
N VAL A 195 26.92 -9.70 -25.52
CA VAL A 195 28.26 -9.40 -24.98
C VAL A 195 29.17 -10.62 -25.13
N ALA A 196 30.28 -10.46 -25.84
CA ALA A 196 31.27 -11.51 -26.10
C ALA A 196 32.56 -11.32 -25.29
N SER A 197 32.93 -10.08 -24.97
CA SER A 197 34.03 -9.77 -24.04
C SER A 197 33.83 -8.41 -23.41
N ILE A 198 34.50 -8.19 -22.27
CA ILE A 198 34.30 -7.03 -21.41
C ILE A 198 35.63 -6.37 -21.11
N GLY A 199 35.66 -5.06 -21.29
CA GLY A 199 36.63 -4.15 -20.70
C GLY A 199 35.90 -3.01 -19.98
N ASP A 200 36.65 -2.06 -19.45
CA ASP A 200 36.05 -0.98 -18.66
C ASP A 200 35.16 -0.07 -19.53
N GLN A 201 35.73 0.43 -20.64
CA GLN A 201 35.11 1.39 -21.57
C GLN A 201 34.73 0.78 -22.92
N SER A 202 34.96 -0.51 -23.10
CA SER A 202 34.64 -1.18 -24.35
C SER A 202 34.18 -2.61 -24.11
N ILE A 203 33.24 -3.06 -24.92
CA ILE A 203 32.84 -4.46 -25.03
C ILE A 203 33.00 -4.92 -26.47
N THR A 204 33.16 -6.22 -26.67
CA THR A 204 32.92 -6.82 -27.98
C THR A 204 31.58 -7.53 -27.97
N VAL A 205 30.92 -7.57 -29.11
CA VAL A 205 29.64 -8.28 -29.30
C VAL A 205 29.77 -9.40 -30.32
N SER A 206 28.85 -10.36 -30.25
CA SER A 206 28.86 -11.56 -31.13
C SER A 206 28.34 -11.24 -32.52
N GLU A 207 27.41 -10.30 -32.62
CA GLU A 207 26.80 -9.83 -33.85
C GLU A 207 27.72 -8.82 -34.55
N ALA A 208 27.61 -8.72 -35.88
CA ALA A 208 28.38 -7.75 -36.64
C ALA A 208 27.88 -6.33 -36.35
N VAL A 209 28.81 -5.43 -36.04
CA VAL A 209 28.53 -3.99 -35.97
C VAL A 209 29.00 -3.31 -37.26
N ILE A 210 28.43 -2.15 -37.57
CA ILE A 210 28.85 -1.31 -38.69
C ILE A 210 29.63 -0.12 -38.14
N ASP A 211 30.76 0.22 -38.77
CA ASP A 211 31.59 1.35 -38.37
C ASP A 211 30.76 2.64 -38.28
N GLU A 212 30.71 3.21 -37.09
CA GLU A 212 29.91 4.39 -36.79
C GLU A 212 30.48 5.08 -35.54
N THR A 213 30.42 6.40 -35.49
CA THR A 213 30.50 7.13 -34.21
C THR A 213 29.20 7.89 -34.06
N ALA A 214 28.32 7.34 -33.24
CA ALA A 214 27.03 7.93 -32.95
C ALA A 214 27.22 8.98 -31.84
N ALA A 215 26.62 10.16 -32.01
CA ALA A 215 26.74 11.24 -31.02
C ALA A 215 25.78 11.06 -29.83
N VAL A 216 24.72 10.27 -29.99
CA VAL A 216 23.64 10.10 -29.03
C VAL A 216 23.20 8.65 -29.06
N THR A 217 23.64 7.84 -28.10
CA THR A 217 23.36 6.40 -28.05
C THR A 217 23.03 5.97 -26.64
N THR A 218 21.91 5.29 -26.49
CA THR A 218 21.54 4.59 -25.26
C THR A 218 21.92 3.12 -25.39
N ILE A 219 22.45 2.55 -24.30
CA ILE A 219 22.76 1.13 -24.20
C ILE A 219 22.15 0.63 -22.90
N GLU A 220 21.32 -0.39 -22.97
CA GLU A 220 20.77 -1.02 -21.77
C GLU A 220 20.72 -2.53 -21.91
N VAL A 221 20.72 -3.24 -20.78
CA VAL A 221 20.38 -4.66 -20.78
C VAL A 221 18.95 -4.84 -21.26
N GLU A 222 18.65 -5.88 -22.03
CA GLU A 222 17.28 -6.19 -22.40
C GLU A 222 16.43 -6.50 -21.16
N LYS A 223 15.23 -5.93 -21.14
CA LYS A 223 14.25 -6.10 -20.06
C LYS A 223 12.88 -6.31 -20.67
N ASP A 224 12.32 -7.49 -20.50
CA ASP A 224 10.92 -7.76 -20.77
C ASP A 224 10.17 -7.83 -19.45
N TRP A 225 9.72 -6.69 -18.94
CA TRP A 225 8.99 -6.62 -17.67
C TRP A 225 7.72 -7.49 -17.63
N THR A 226 7.18 -7.89 -18.78
CA THR A 226 5.96 -8.69 -18.88
C THR A 226 6.25 -10.17 -18.70
N ASN A 227 7.45 -10.64 -19.06
CA ASN A 227 7.82 -12.06 -19.02
C ASN A 227 8.98 -12.38 -18.06
N ASP A 228 9.91 -11.46 -17.89
CA ASP A 228 11.09 -11.62 -17.04
C ASP A 228 10.73 -11.63 -15.56
N LYS A 229 11.61 -12.23 -14.76
CA LYS A 229 11.35 -12.50 -13.35
C LYS A 229 12.33 -11.76 -12.47
N LEU A 230 11.83 -11.05 -11.47
CA LEU A 230 12.65 -10.39 -10.47
C LEU A 230 13.27 -11.44 -9.53
N CYS A 231 14.58 -11.33 -9.27
CA CYS A 231 15.35 -12.37 -8.60
C CYS A 231 16.23 -11.81 -7.48
N SER A 232 16.45 -12.59 -6.43
CA SER A 232 17.44 -12.31 -5.37
C SER A 232 18.47 -13.44 -5.38
N ILE A 233 19.60 -13.20 -6.04
CA ILE A 233 20.68 -14.18 -6.21
C ILE A 233 22.04 -13.49 -6.04
N SER A 234 23.08 -14.29 -5.81
CA SER A 234 24.45 -13.81 -5.67
C SER A 234 25.13 -13.64 -7.04
N GLY A 235 26.07 -12.70 -7.13
CA GLY A 235 26.99 -12.57 -8.26
C GLY A 235 26.47 -11.74 -9.43
N LYS A 236 25.33 -11.06 -9.29
CA LYS A 236 24.74 -10.23 -10.34
C LYS A 236 24.65 -8.76 -9.95
N ALA A 237 24.85 -7.87 -10.90
CA ALA A 237 24.59 -6.45 -10.73
C ALA A 237 23.06 -6.24 -10.61
N PRO A 238 22.57 -5.56 -9.56
CA PRO A 238 21.14 -5.32 -9.41
C PRO A 238 20.50 -4.62 -10.61
N ILE A 239 19.29 -5.02 -10.98
CA ILE A 239 18.54 -4.37 -12.05
C ILE A 239 18.11 -2.96 -11.63
N ASN A 240 18.28 -1.99 -12.53
CA ASN A 240 17.96 -0.59 -12.28
C ASN A 240 17.10 0.04 -13.39
N ARG A 241 16.67 1.28 -13.13
CA ARG A 241 15.95 2.16 -14.07
C ARG A 241 14.65 1.54 -14.66
N GLY A 242 13.94 0.77 -13.86
CA GLY A 242 12.52 0.45 -14.10
C GLY A 242 11.60 1.40 -13.32
N THR A 243 10.33 1.46 -13.70
CA THR A 243 9.29 2.07 -12.86
C THR A 243 8.88 1.12 -11.73
N ARG A 244 8.20 1.63 -10.70
CA ARG A 244 7.60 0.79 -9.65
C ARG A 244 6.74 -0.33 -10.25
N ASP A 245 5.91 0.01 -11.22
CA ASP A 245 4.99 -0.94 -11.85
C ASP A 245 5.75 -2.00 -12.65
N ASN A 246 6.86 -1.65 -13.33
CA ASN A 246 7.72 -2.62 -14.00
C ASN A 246 8.29 -3.67 -13.04
N PHE A 247 8.84 -3.23 -11.91
CA PHE A 247 9.38 -4.15 -10.90
C PHE A 247 8.29 -4.97 -10.22
N ARG A 248 7.08 -4.40 -10.02
CA ARG A 248 5.92 -5.15 -9.52
C ARG A 248 5.55 -6.28 -10.49
N THR A 249 5.45 -6.00 -11.79
CA THR A 249 5.13 -7.01 -12.81
C THR A 249 6.18 -8.11 -12.83
N ALA A 250 7.47 -7.77 -12.90
CA ALA A 250 8.54 -8.77 -12.89
C ALA A 250 8.57 -9.63 -11.61
N ALA A 251 8.20 -9.07 -10.46
CA ALA A 251 8.09 -9.84 -9.22
C ALA A 251 6.90 -10.83 -9.27
N ILE A 252 5.77 -10.42 -9.84
CA ILE A 252 4.58 -11.29 -10.01
C ILE A 252 4.88 -12.46 -10.95
N ASN A 253 5.66 -12.23 -12.02
CA ASN A 253 6.03 -13.27 -12.99
C ASN A 253 6.78 -14.45 -12.38
N ARG A 254 7.37 -14.30 -11.19
CA ARG A 254 8.01 -15.39 -10.46
C ARG A 254 6.98 -16.43 -9.97
N GLY A 255 5.75 -16.01 -9.67
CA GLY A 255 4.64 -16.89 -9.34
C GLY A 255 3.81 -16.45 -8.13
N ILE A 256 2.85 -17.29 -7.74
CA ILE A 256 1.96 -17.04 -6.60
C ILE A 256 2.78 -16.84 -5.32
N GLY A 257 2.49 -15.75 -4.60
CA GLY A 257 3.13 -15.43 -3.32
C GLY A 257 4.38 -14.57 -3.44
N TRP A 258 4.88 -14.32 -4.66
CA TRP A 258 5.93 -13.36 -4.94
C TRP A 258 5.38 -11.97 -5.17
N ARG A 259 6.12 -10.98 -4.69
CA ARG A 259 5.82 -9.56 -4.86
C ARG A 259 7.07 -8.74 -4.62
N GLN A 260 7.05 -7.49 -5.07
CA GLN A 260 8.01 -6.50 -4.65
C GLN A 260 7.97 -6.30 -3.14
N GLN A 261 9.10 -5.91 -2.56
CA GLN A 261 9.24 -5.62 -1.13
C GLN A 261 8.18 -4.59 -0.68
N ASP A 262 7.47 -4.89 0.39
CA ASP A 262 6.41 -4.04 0.95
C ASP A 262 6.84 -3.29 2.21
N TYR A 263 6.08 -2.23 2.51
CA TYR A 263 6.27 -1.29 3.59
C TYR A 263 6.24 -1.97 4.97
N ASP A 264 5.28 -2.85 5.21
CA ASP A 264 5.15 -3.48 6.53
C ASP A 264 6.35 -4.39 6.81
N LEU A 265 6.79 -5.19 5.83
CA LEU A 265 7.95 -6.05 6.01
C LEU A 265 9.25 -5.26 6.23
N ILE A 266 9.48 -4.19 5.48
CA ILE A 266 10.68 -3.36 5.70
C ILE A 266 10.63 -2.60 7.03
N SER A 267 9.45 -2.11 7.42
CA SER A 267 9.21 -1.49 8.72
C SER A 267 9.51 -2.46 9.87
N ALA A 268 9.12 -3.74 9.73
CA ALA A 268 9.44 -4.78 10.69
C ALA A 268 10.96 -4.96 10.84
N VAL A 269 11.71 -5.05 9.72
CA VAL A 269 13.17 -5.17 9.75
C VAL A 269 13.83 -3.94 10.37
N GLN A 270 13.36 -2.74 10.03
CA GLN A 270 13.86 -1.48 10.60
C GLN A 270 13.59 -1.38 12.10
N LEU A 271 12.43 -1.83 12.57
CA LEU A 271 12.10 -1.89 13.98
C LEU A 271 13.01 -2.87 14.74
N LEU A 272 13.27 -4.04 14.16
CA LEU A 272 14.22 -5.00 14.73
C LEU A 272 15.62 -4.38 14.86
N TYR A 273 16.07 -3.63 13.85
CA TYR A 273 17.34 -2.90 13.87
C TYR A 273 17.34 -1.84 14.98
N LEU A 274 16.28 -1.03 15.08
CA LEU A 274 16.15 0.02 16.07
C LEU A 274 16.19 -0.56 17.49
N ILE A 275 15.50 -1.67 17.73
CA ILE A 275 15.51 -2.36 19.01
C ILE A 275 16.87 -2.99 19.30
N GLU A 276 17.59 -3.50 18.30
CA GLU A 276 18.92 -4.12 18.45
C GLU A 276 20.01 -3.09 18.75
N TYR A 277 20.03 -1.94 18.07
CA TYR A 277 21.09 -0.94 18.21
C TYR A 277 20.72 0.24 19.10
N ALA A 278 19.44 0.46 19.38
CA ALA A 278 18.94 1.61 20.12
C ALA A 278 19.48 2.94 19.57
N SER A 279 19.38 3.13 18.25
CA SER A 279 19.73 4.37 17.55
C SER A 279 19.10 4.40 16.16
N PHE A 280 18.53 5.54 15.76
CA PHE A 280 18.10 5.75 14.38
C PHE A 280 19.27 5.93 13.40
N TYR A 281 20.49 6.21 13.87
CA TYR A 281 21.63 6.48 13.00
C TYR A 281 22.38 5.20 12.58
N SER A 282 21.76 4.40 11.72
CA SER A 282 22.27 3.09 11.27
C SER A 282 23.68 3.10 10.69
N GLN A 283 24.05 4.13 9.94
CA GLN A 283 25.39 4.27 9.36
C GLN A 283 26.46 4.42 10.45
N SER A 284 26.15 5.09 11.57
CA SER A 284 27.09 5.19 12.69
C SER A 284 27.17 3.90 13.52
N MET A 285 26.11 3.08 13.52
CA MET A 285 26.03 1.88 14.35
C MET A 285 26.58 0.64 13.66
N ILE A 286 26.24 0.46 12.39
CA ILE A 286 26.66 -0.69 11.58
C ILE A 286 27.87 -0.33 10.73
N GLY A 287 27.95 0.90 10.22
CA GLY A 287 28.96 1.37 9.28
C GLY A 287 28.36 1.88 7.97
N ASN A 288 29.13 2.66 7.20
CA ASN A 288 28.61 3.36 6.02
C ASN A 288 28.24 2.42 4.87
N GLY A 289 28.91 1.27 4.74
CA GLY A 289 28.80 0.46 3.54
C GLY A 289 29.06 1.31 2.29
N PHE A 290 28.03 1.48 1.47
CA PHE A 290 28.07 2.24 0.21
C PHE A 290 27.70 3.73 0.32
N THR A 291 27.32 4.25 1.48
CA THR A 291 26.85 5.65 1.61
C THR A 291 27.96 6.69 1.46
N ASP A 292 29.21 6.25 1.36
CA ASP A 292 30.41 7.06 1.17
C ASP A 292 30.70 7.42 -0.30
N TRP A 293 30.01 6.80 -1.26
CA TRP A 293 30.13 7.13 -2.68
C TRP A 293 29.37 8.42 -3.02
N SER A 294 30.09 9.39 -3.60
CA SER A 294 29.49 10.65 -4.03
C SER A 294 28.80 10.50 -5.39
N ASN A 295 27.70 11.24 -5.60
CA ASN A 295 26.94 11.17 -6.86
C ASN A 295 27.81 11.54 -8.09
N SER A 296 28.75 12.47 -7.96
CA SER A 296 29.64 12.85 -9.06
C SER A 296 30.66 11.76 -9.38
N THR A 297 31.26 11.13 -8.36
CA THR A 297 32.17 10.00 -8.53
C THR A 297 31.46 8.82 -9.15
N TRP A 298 30.26 8.49 -8.66
CA TRP A 298 29.44 7.41 -9.19
C TRP A 298 29.06 7.68 -10.65
N ASN A 299 28.56 8.88 -10.96
CA ASN A 299 28.18 9.24 -12.32
C ASN A 299 29.36 9.12 -13.30
N GLY A 300 30.54 9.64 -12.94
CA GLY A 300 31.74 9.50 -13.77
C GLY A 300 32.34 8.08 -13.80
N TRP A 301 31.91 7.20 -12.89
CA TRP A 301 32.34 5.81 -12.88
C TRP A 301 31.53 4.96 -13.86
N ASN A 302 30.19 5.03 -13.80
CA ASN A 302 29.32 4.22 -14.66
C ASN A 302 27.89 4.79 -14.86
N ASP A 303 27.68 6.09 -14.84
CA ASP A 303 26.35 6.69 -15.08
C ASP A 303 25.27 6.18 -14.10
N LEU A 304 25.62 6.18 -12.80
CA LEU A 304 24.72 5.83 -11.70
C LEU A 304 24.14 4.40 -11.81
N ASN A 305 24.85 3.50 -12.48
CA ASN A 305 24.55 2.07 -12.55
C ASN A 305 25.11 1.34 -11.32
N PRO A 306 24.70 0.10 -10.99
CA PRO A 306 25.21 -0.59 -9.82
C PRO A 306 26.75 -0.66 -9.80
N ILE A 307 27.37 -0.43 -8.65
CA ILE A 307 28.83 -0.46 -8.50
C ILE A 307 29.33 -1.89 -8.25
N ASN A 308 28.58 -2.64 -7.45
CA ASN A 308 28.94 -4.01 -7.08
C ASN A 308 27.88 -5.01 -7.53
N ASN A 309 28.34 -6.24 -7.71
CA ASN A 309 27.47 -7.40 -7.81
C ASN A 309 27.02 -7.79 -6.40
N THR A 310 25.84 -8.40 -6.31
CA THR A 310 25.28 -8.94 -5.07
C THR A 310 26.11 -10.09 -4.51
N GLY A 311 25.95 -10.39 -3.22
CA GLY A 311 26.57 -11.54 -2.55
C GLY A 311 27.94 -11.26 -1.96
N LEU A 312 28.33 -9.99 -1.79
CA LEU A 312 29.55 -9.63 -1.06
C LEU A 312 29.50 -10.09 0.41
N THR A 313 28.30 -10.24 0.93
CA THR A 313 28.04 -10.70 2.30
C THR A 313 27.91 -12.23 2.41
N ASN A 314 28.22 -12.99 1.35
CA ASN A 314 28.15 -14.46 1.40
C ASN A 314 28.99 -15.02 2.55
N SER A 315 30.23 -14.55 2.69
CA SER A 315 31.20 -15.03 3.67
C SER A 315 30.88 -14.72 5.14
N ILE A 316 29.82 -13.95 5.41
CA ILE A 316 29.40 -13.60 6.77
C ILE A 316 27.99 -14.11 7.12
N GLY A 317 27.28 -14.72 6.18
CA GLY A 317 25.97 -15.33 6.43
C GLY A 317 24.95 -14.34 7.02
N ASN A 318 24.35 -14.69 8.15
CA ASN A 318 23.36 -13.89 8.86
C ASN A 318 23.99 -12.80 9.74
N VAL A 319 25.33 -12.71 9.81
CA VAL A 319 26.02 -11.75 10.66
C VAL A 319 25.79 -10.33 10.14
N THR A 320 25.44 -9.42 11.05
CA THR A 320 25.41 -7.98 10.77
C THR A 320 26.84 -7.46 10.68
N GLY A 321 27.15 -6.72 9.61
CA GLY A 321 28.51 -6.21 9.37
C GLY A 321 28.57 -5.23 8.21
N ASN A 322 29.73 -4.62 8.01
CA ASN A 322 29.94 -3.69 6.90
C ASN A 322 31.39 -3.74 6.41
N LEU A 323 31.59 -3.29 5.17
CA LEU A 323 32.87 -2.87 4.63
C LEU A 323 32.65 -1.55 3.88
N SER A 324 33.42 -0.52 4.20
CA SER A 324 33.41 0.78 3.53
C SER A 324 34.81 1.06 3.04
N ASN A 325 35.01 0.94 1.72
CA ASN A 325 36.31 1.14 1.09
C ASN A 325 36.57 2.61 0.74
N GLY A 326 35.61 3.51 0.93
CA GLY A 326 35.71 4.92 0.59
C GLY A 326 35.16 5.25 -0.80
N ASN A 327 34.97 6.55 -1.03
CA ASN A 327 34.45 7.09 -2.28
C ASN A 327 35.29 6.65 -3.50
N GLY A 328 34.63 6.06 -4.50
CA GLY A 328 35.27 5.63 -5.75
C GLY A 328 35.97 4.27 -5.69
N ILE A 329 35.85 3.52 -4.58
CA ILE A 329 36.44 2.19 -4.43
C ILE A 329 35.34 1.15 -4.31
N VAL A 330 35.37 0.16 -5.21
CA VAL A 330 34.39 -0.94 -5.28
C VAL A 330 34.50 -1.88 -4.08
N GLY A 331 33.55 -2.81 -3.93
CA GLY A 331 33.58 -3.83 -2.88
C GLY A 331 33.00 -3.41 -1.52
N SER A 332 32.52 -2.17 -1.36
CA SER A 332 31.76 -1.79 -0.17
C SER A 332 30.44 -2.58 -0.03
N TYR A 333 29.99 -2.81 1.20
CA TYR A 333 28.69 -3.42 1.51
C TYR A 333 28.27 -3.13 2.94
N MET A 334 26.99 -3.31 3.24
CA MET A 334 26.50 -3.51 4.60
C MET A 334 25.57 -4.72 4.64
N SER A 335 25.52 -5.46 5.75
CA SER A 335 24.53 -6.51 6.02
C SER A 335 23.87 -6.25 7.36
N TYR A 336 22.56 -6.41 7.46
CA TYR A 336 21.84 -6.49 8.72
C TYR A 336 21.09 -7.81 8.77
N ARG A 337 21.50 -8.70 9.68
CA ARG A 337 20.85 -10.00 9.91
C ARG A 337 20.64 -10.82 8.62
N GLY A 338 21.62 -10.77 7.72
CA GLY A 338 21.60 -11.46 6.44
C GLY A 338 20.96 -10.69 5.28
N VAL A 339 20.39 -9.51 5.50
CA VAL A 339 19.91 -8.63 4.42
C VAL A 339 21.05 -7.72 3.97
N GLU A 340 21.55 -7.92 2.75
CA GLU A 340 22.61 -7.13 2.13
C GLU A 340 22.07 -5.78 1.63
N ASN A 341 22.85 -4.72 1.82
CA ASN A 341 22.58 -3.35 1.38
C ASN A 341 21.17 -2.85 1.78
N LEU A 342 20.76 -3.15 3.02
CA LEU A 342 19.53 -2.60 3.63
C LEU A 342 19.47 -1.07 3.49
N PHE A 343 20.63 -0.41 3.55
CA PHE A 343 20.85 0.96 3.12
C PHE A 343 22.08 1.06 2.21
N GLY A 344 22.17 2.18 1.48
CA GLY A 344 23.23 2.41 0.50
C GLY A 344 23.02 1.62 -0.79
N HIS A 345 24.03 1.71 -1.66
CA HIS A 345 24.03 1.21 -3.03
C HIS A 345 22.86 1.81 -3.83
N LEU A 346 21.76 1.09 -4.06
CA LEU A 346 20.64 1.59 -4.86
C LEU A 346 19.41 1.92 -4.02
N SER A 347 18.65 2.91 -4.48
CA SER A 347 17.28 3.14 -4.02
C SER A 347 16.39 1.95 -4.37
N LYS A 348 15.52 1.58 -3.43
CA LYS A 348 14.64 0.41 -3.55
C LYS A 348 13.19 0.87 -3.47
N PHE A 349 12.36 0.41 -4.40
CA PHE A 349 10.93 0.63 -4.32
C PHE A 349 10.32 -0.17 -3.17
N VAL A 350 9.40 0.45 -2.45
CA VAL A 350 8.65 -0.14 -1.35
C VAL A 350 7.16 -0.02 -1.67
N GLU A 351 6.49 -1.17 -1.75
CA GLU A 351 5.05 -1.26 -2.01
C GLU A 351 4.20 -1.02 -0.75
N GLY A 352 2.95 -0.61 -0.94
CA GLY A 352 1.98 -0.50 0.15
C GLY A 352 1.99 0.82 0.92
N ILE A 353 2.80 1.80 0.50
CA ILE A 353 2.76 3.18 1.01
C ILE A 353 2.76 4.18 -0.14
N ASN A 354 1.96 5.24 -0.01
CA ASN A 354 1.92 6.38 -0.92
C ASN A 354 1.84 7.69 -0.12
N LEU A 355 2.27 8.80 -0.70
CA LEU A 355 2.23 10.13 -0.07
C LEU A 355 1.35 11.05 -0.93
N ASN A 356 0.34 11.67 -0.33
CA ASN A 356 -0.35 12.82 -0.93
C ASN A 356 0.08 14.09 -0.18
N GLY A 357 1.01 14.85 -0.77
CA GLY A 357 1.70 15.93 -0.06
C GLY A 357 2.48 15.37 1.12
N THR A 358 2.14 15.81 2.34
CA THR A 358 2.76 15.34 3.60
C THR A 358 1.97 14.21 4.28
N THR A 359 0.84 13.79 3.71
CA THR A 359 -0.02 12.77 4.31
C THR A 359 0.33 11.39 3.76
N PRO A 360 0.76 10.43 4.62
CA PRO A 360 0.98 9.07 4.20
C PRO A 360 -0.33 8.27 4.13
N TYR A 361 -0.45 7.47 3.07
CA TYR A 361 -1.51 6.49 2.86
C TYR A 361 -0.87 5.12 2.80
N ILE A 362 -1.22 4.26 3.74
CA ILE A 362 -0.80 2.86 3.74
C ILE A 362 -1.94 2.07 3.15
N ILE A 363 -1.68 1.33 2.07
CA ILE A 363 -2.71 0.50 1.44
C ILE A 363 -3.01 -0.66 2.38
N SER A 364 -4.22 -0.68 2.95
CA SER A 364 -4.80 -1.89 3.50
C SER A 364 -5.74 -2.49 2.45
N ILE A 365 -5.46 -3.72 2.04
CA ILE A 365 -6.32 -4.64 1.27
C ILE A 365 -6.17 -4.54 -0.27
N SER A 366 -5.47 -5.54 -0.84
CA SER A 366 -5.69 -6.01 -2.21
C SER A 366 -7.03 -6.76 -2.26
N GLY A 367 -7.84 -6.52 -3.28
CA GLY A 367 -9.25 -6.94 -3.40
C GLY A 367 -9.61 -8.27 -2.70
N SER A 368 -10.76 -8.27 -2.04
CA SER A 368 -11.24 -9.39 -1.24
C SER A 368 -12.77 -9.41 -1.23
N SER A 369 -13.38 -10.60 -1.19
CA SER A 369 -14.82 -10.74 -0.90
C SER A 369 -15.17 -10.41 0.55
N THR A 370 -14.15 -10.18 1.39
CA THR A 370 -14.31 -9.78 2.79
C THR A 370 -13.37 -8.64 3.11
N TRP A 371 -13.91 -7.51 3.55
CA TRP A 371 -13.14 -6.35 3.99
C TRP A 371 -13.11 -6.31 5.51
N ILE A 372 -11.91 -6.27 6.07
CA ILE A 372 -11.69 -6.18 7.51
C ILE A 372 -11.22 -4.76 7.83
N MET A 373 -12.10 -3.96 8.41
CA MET A 373 -11.82 -2.59 8.81
C MET A 373 -11.46 -2.56 10.29
N ARG A 374 -10.17 -2.35 10.60
CA ARG A 374 -9.71 -2.20 11.99
C ARG A 374 -9.72 -0.73 12.40
N HIS A 375 -10.26 -0.44 13.58
CA HIS A 375 -10.34 0.91 14.16
C HIS A 375 -9.97 0.91 15.64
N ASN A 376 -9.85 2.10 16.23
CA ASN A 376 -9.52 2.28 17.65
C ASN A 376 -10.61 3.05 18.42
N PHE A 377 -11.84 3.08 17.90
CA PHE A 377 -12.96 3.75 18.57
C PHE A 377 -13.31 3.13 19.93
N ASN A 378 -12.99 1.85 20.15
CA ASN A 378 -13.32 1.09 21.35
C ASN A 378 -14.83 1.17 21.69
N ASP A 379 -15.67 1.21 20.65
CA ASP A 379 -17.12 1.31 20.74
C ASP A 379 -17.79 0.52 19.60
N ARG A 380 -19.03 0.09 19.81
CA ARG A 380 -19.86 -0.61 18.82
C ARG A 380 -21.37 -0.46 19.12
N PRO A 381 -22.24 -0.35 18.10
CA PRO A 381 -21.89 -0.43 16.68
C PRO A 381 -21.38 0.90 16.13
N ILE A 382 -20.68 0.83 15.00
CA ILE A 382 -20.15 1.99 14.25
C ILE A 382 -21.03 2.28 13.02
N ILE A 383 -20.82 3.42 12.37
CA ILE A 383 -21.37 3.70 11.04
C ILE A 383 -20.30 3.38 10.00
N SER A 384 -20.63 2.58 8.97
CA SER A 384 -19.72 2.19 7.88
C SER A 384 -20.32 2.38 6.50
N GLN A 385 -19.48 2.74 5.51
CA GLN A 385 -19.84 2.78 4.09
C GLN A 385 -18.76 2.10 3.26
N TYR A 386 -19.08 1.76 2.00
CA TYR A 386 -18.22 0.94 1.15
C TYR A 386 -18.21 1.52 -0.25
N ILE A 387 -17.03 1.79 -0.77
CA ILE A 387 -16.79 2.43 -2.06
C ILE A 387 -15.73 1.60 -2.79
N ASP A 388 -15.99 1.20 -4.02
CA ASP A 388 -15.03 0.43 -4.81
C ASP A 388 -13.88 1.30 -5.37
N ASP A 389 -12.98 0.68 -6.11
CA ASP A 389 -11.82 1.34 -6.73
C ASP A 389 -12.19 2.21 -7.95
N SER A 390 -13.44 2.16 -8.40
CA SER A 390 -14.01 3.04 -9.42
C SER A 390 -14.75 4.24 -8.79
N ASP A 391 -14.61 4.43 -7.47
CA ASP A 391 -15.31 5.43 -6.67
C ASP A 391 -16.85 5.25 -6.66
N GLU A 392 -17.35 4.05 -6.97
CA GLU A 392 -18.79 3.73 -6.89
C GLU A 392 -19.16 3.17 -5.50
N SER A 393 -20.31 3.59 -4.97
CA SER A 393 -20.81 3.03 -3.72
C SER A 393 -21.29 1.60 -3.95
N ILE A 394 -20.79 0.70 -3.10
CA ILE A 394 -21.14 -0.72 -3.12
C ILE A 394 -21.85 -1.11 -1.82
N ILE A 395 -22.63 -2.18 -1.86
CA ILE A 395 -23.39 -2.68 -0.71
C ILE A 395 -22.86 -4.07 -0.34
N PRO A 396 -22.34 -4.26 0.87
CA PRO A 396 -21.99 -5.60 1.35
C PRO A 396 -23.26 -6.40 1.65
N GLU A 397 -23.17 -7.72 1.47
CA GLU A 397 -24.18 -8.69 1.86
C GLU A 397 -24.36 -8.73 3.39
N ASN A 398 -23.26 -8.59 4.12
CA ASN A 398 -23.28 -8.54 5.58
C ASN A 398 -22.23 -7.57 6.13
N VAL A 399 -22.56 -6.94 7.25
CA VAL A 399 -21.64 -6.15 8.07
C VAL A 399 -21.74 -6.62 9.51
N ASP A 400 -20.65 -7.18 10.03
CA ASP A 400 -20.48 -7.61 11.42
C ASP A 400 -19.59 -6.61 12.17
N VAL A 401 -20.11 -6.04 13.27
CA VAL A 401 -19.38 -5.12 14.16
C VAL A 401 -19.35 -5.64 15.61
N SER A 402 -19.24 -6.96 15.75
CA SER A 402 -19.16 -7.65 17.05
C SER A 402 -17.85 -7.41 17.82
N ASP A 403 -16.81 -6.88 17.17
CA ASP A 403 -15.59 -6.44 17.84
C ASP A 403 -15.61 -4.91 18.02
N VAL A 404 -15.19 -4.42 19.19
CA VAL A 404 -15.20 -2.98 19.53
C VAL A 404 -14.20 -2.14 18.72
N ASN A 405 -13.30 -2.79 17.98
CA ASN A 405 -12.22 -2.21 17.21
C ASN A 405 -12.12 -2.83 15.81
N MET A 406 -13.15 -3.55 15.36
CA MET A 406 -13.15 -4.16 14.04
C MET A 406 -14.56 -4.29 13.48
N ALA A 407 -14.72 -3.88 12.23
CA ALA A 407 -15.87 -4.17 11.39
C ALA A 407 -15.46 -5.14 10.28
N ILE A 408 -16.34 -6.07 9.93
CA ILE A 408 -16.13 -7.04 8.86
C ILE A 408 -17.29 -6.93 7.88
N ALA A 409 -16.99 -6.54 6.65
CA ALA A 409 -17.96 -6.52 5.55
C ALA A 409 -17.72 -7.66 4.59
N THR A 410 -18.79 -8.34 4.18
CA THR A 410 -18.74 -9.44 3.22
C THR A 410 -19.53 -9.07 1.98
N PHE A 411 -18.95 -9.27 0.80
CA PHE A 411 -19.56 -9.03 -0.51
C PHE A 411 -19.88 -10.39 -1.17
N ASP A 412 -20.72 -10.40 -2.20
CA ASP A 412 -21.41 -11.57 -2.81
C ASP A 412 -20.51 -12.62 -3.51
N GLY A 413 -19.30 -12.85 -3.01
CA GLY A 413 -18.30 -13.75 -3.59
C GLY A 413 -17.46 -13.10 -4.67
N ASN A 414 -17.79 -11.89 -5.13
CA ASN A 414 -16.93 -11.10 -5.99
C ASN A 414 -15.75 -10.50 -5.21
N ILE A 415 -14.57 -10.50 -5.84
CA ILE A 415 -13.40 -9.78 -5.32
C ILE A 415 -13.62 -8.31 -5.61
N VAL A 416 -13.90 -7.53 -4.56
CA VAL A 416 -14.06 -6.07 -4.68
C VAL A 416 -12.84 -5.40 -4.06
N ALA A 417 -12.21 -4.51 -4.82
CA ALA A 417 -11.19 -3.60 -4.32
C ALA A 417 -11.83 -2.24 -4.04
N GLY A 418 -11.31 -1.50 -3.07
CA GLY A 418 -11.88 -0.21 -2.69
C GLY A 418 -11.55 0.17 -1.25
N TYR A 419 -12.34 1.08 -0.69
CA TYR A 419 -12.16 1.60 0.66
C TYR A 419 -13.49 1.76 1.40
N ALA A 420 -13.43 1.66 2.72
CA ALA A 420 -14.60 1.76 3.58
C ALA A 420 -14.40 2.81 4.67
N PRO A 421 -15.01 4.01 4.57
CA PRO A 421 -15.00 4.97 5.65
C PRO A 421 -15.87 4.49 6.81
N ILE A 422 -15.38 4.68 8.03
CA ILE A 422 -16.04 4.30 9.28
C ILE A 422 -15.99 5.42 10.31
N ILE A 423 -17.04 5.60 11.09
CA ILE A 423 -17.12 6.58 12.17
C ILE A 423 -17.81 6.03 13.41
N ASP A 424 -17.50 6.63 14.55
CA ASP A 424 -18.28 6.53 15.77
C ASP A 424 -19.39 7.60 15.74
N GLY A 425 -20.63 7.19 15.50
CA GLY A 425 -21.77 8.11 15.40
C GLY A 425 -22.10 8.83 16.73
N GLU A 426 -22.63 10.05 16.63
CA GLU A 426 -22.95 10.93 17.77
C GLU A 426 -23.93 10.35 18.81
N TYR A 427 -24.84 9.46 18.40
CA TYR A 427 -25.85 8.92 19.30
C TYR A 427 -26.06 7.42 19.11
N MET A 428 -26.21 6.70 20.23
CA MET A 428 -26.57 5.28 20.26
C MET A 428 -27.92 5.10 20.94
N TYR A 429 -28.84 4.45 20.25
CA TYR A 429 -30.11 3.99 20.79
C TYR A 429 -30.06 2.49 21.06
N THR A 430 -30.71 2.04 22.15
CA THR A 430 -30.91 0.62 22.45
C THR A 430 -32.40 0.32 22.54
N GLN A 431 -32.86 -0.60 21.70
CA GLN A 431 -34.18 -1.21 21.81
C GLN A 431 -34.04 -2.51 22.61
N SER A 432 -34.33 -2.48 23.92
CA SER A 432 -34.15 -3.65 24.80
C SER A 432 -35.28 -4.69 24.76
N ILE A 433 -36.39 -4.38 24.10
CA ILE A 433 -37.54 -5.27 23.96
C ILE A 433 -37.93 -5.29 22.50
N SER A 434 -38.03 -6.49 21.92
CA SER A 434 -38.33 -6.62 20.49
C SER A 434 -39.63 -5.91 20.14
N SER A 435 -39.56 -5.05 19.13
CA SER A 435 -40.69 -4.26 18.64
C SER A 435 -40.60 -4.12 17.13
N THR A 436 -41.75 -4.04 16.45
CA THR A 436 -41.82 -3.68 15.03
C THR A 436 -41.61 -2.18 14.82
N THR A 437 -41.68 -1.37 15.88
CA THR A 437 -41.55 0.09 15.79
C THR A 437 -40.62 0.60 16.88
N TRP A 438 -39.56 1.29 16.49
CA TRP A 438 -38.56 1.89 17.37
C TRP A 438 -38.71 3.41 17.28
N THR A 439 -39.14 4.04 18.38
CA THR A 439 -39.18 5.51 18.49
C THR A 439 -37.91 5.98 19.18
N ILE A 440 -37.07 6.69 18.43
CA ILE A 440 -35.71 7.05 18.81
C ILE A 440 -35.64 8.56 19.04
N ASN A 441 -35.56 8.95 20.31
CA ASN A 441 -35.29 10.34 20.71
C ASN A 441 -33.76 10.55 20.82
N HIS A 442 -33.15 11.10 19.78
CA HIS A 442 -31.69 11.27 19.64
C HIS A 442 -31.18 12.65 20.07
N LEU A 443 -32.06 13.66 20.20
CA LEU A 443 -31.74 15.01 20.72
C LEU A 443 -30.63 15.78 19.97
N LEU A 444 -30.30 15.38 18.74
CA LEU A 444 -29.21 15.99 17.96
C LEU A 444 -29.57 17.35 17.34
N ASN A 445 -30.84 17.79 17.45
CA ASN A 445 -31.37 19.01 16.83
C ASN A 445 -30.98 19.16 15.35
N ASN A 446 -31.07 18.05 14.61
CA ASN A 446 -30.61 17.97 13.23
C ASN A 446 -31.77 17.69 12.26
N GLN A 447 -31.71 18.30 11.09
CA GLN A 447 -32.72 18.18 10.04
C GLN A 447 -32.48 16.99 9.11
N VAL A 448 -31.29 16.39 9.17
CA VAL A 448 -30.86 15.25 8.35
C VAL A 448 -30.02 14.31 9.21
N LEU A 449 -30.34 13.01 9.14
CA LEU A 449 -29.64 11.98 9.90
C LEU A 449 -29.02 10.93 8.98
N ILE A 450 -27.88 10.41 9.41
CA ILE A 450 -27.36 9.12 8.99
C ILE A 450 -27.67 8.13 10.11
N THR A 451 -28.31 7.02 9.78
CA THR A 451 -28.74 6.00 10.75
C THR A 451 -28.39 4.61 10.25
N GLN A 452 -27.82 3.78 11.12
CA GLN A 452 -27.63 2.35 10.86
C GLN A 452 -28.17 1.54 12.03
N PHE A 453 -28.80 0.41 11.73
CA PHE A 453 -29.49 -0.45 12.69
C PHE A 453 -28.79 -1.80 12.78
N PHE A 454 -28.74 -2.36 13.97
CA PHE A 454 -28.05 -3.61 14.27
C PHE A 454 -28.90 -4.48 15.18
N ASN A 455 -28.85 -5.79 15.01
CA ASN A 455 -29.44 -6.74 15.95
C ASN A 455 -28.58 -6.85 17.23
N THR A 456 -29.01 -7.68 18.19
CA THR A 456 -28.28 -7.92 19.44
C THR A 456 -26.94 -8.66 19.27
N SER A 457 -26.71 -9.26 18.09
CA SER A 457 -25.43 -9.86 17.69
C SER A 457 -24.49 -8.87 17.01
N TYR A 458 -24.88 -7.59 16.87
CA TYR A 458 -24.13 -6.55 16.15
C TYR A 458 -24.01 -6.78 14.64
N GLU A 459 -24.95 -7.51 14.05
CA GLU A 459 -25.10 -7.63 12.60
C GLU A 459 -26.08 -6.56 12.10
N ARG A 460 -25.79 -5.98 10.95
CA ARG A 460 -26.62 -4.93 10.35
C ARG A 460 -28.02 -5.47 10.01
N ILE A 461 -29.05 -4.72 10.37
CA ILE A 461 -30.46 -4.97 10.02
C ILE A 461 -31.06 -3.76 9.33
N GLU A 462 -32.11 -3.98 8.54
CA GLU A 462 -32.74 -2.92 7.75
C GLU A 462 -34.20 -2.71 8.18
N PRO A 463 -34.60 -1.47 8.50
CA PRO A 463 -36.01 -1.15 8.69
C PRO A 463 -36.73 -1.12 7.34
N SER A 464 -38.02 -1.47 7.32
CA SER A 464 -38.89 -1.29 6.16
C SER A 464 -39.37 0.15 5.98
N SER A 465 -39.26 0.99 7.02
CA SER A 465 -39.34 2.45 6.87
C SER A 465 -38.62 3.18 8.00
N LEU A 466 -38.16 4.39 7.72
CA LEU A 466 -37.61 5.31 8.71
C LEU A 466 -38.17 6.71 8.49
N VAL A 467 -38.72 7.30 9.54
CA VAL A 467 -39.38 8.62 9.49
C VAL A 467 -38.72 9.54 10.50
N LEU A 468 -38.35 10.76 10.11
CA LEU A 468 -37.93 11.82 11.04
C LEU A 468 -39.18 12.54 11.50
N ASN A 469 -39.60 12.31 12.74
CA ASN A 469 -40.80 12.94 13.29
C ASN A 469 -40.54 14.44 13.54
N ASP A 470 -39.34 14.76 14.04
CA ASP A 470 -38.87 16.12 14.26
C ASP A 470 -37.32 16.14 14.34
N LYS A 471 -36.71 17.31 14.58
CA LYS A 471 -35.24 17.46 14.63
C LYS A 471 -34.51 16.62 15.70
N ASN A 472 -35.24 16.01 16.63
CA ASN A 472 -34.72 15.26 17.76
C ASN A 472 -35.24 13.83 17.82
N THR A 473 -36.24 13.47 17.00
CA THR A 473 -36.91 12.18 17.10
C THR A 473 -37.12 11.56 15.72
N CYS A 474 -36.70 10.30 15.55
CA CYS A 474 -37.05 9.47 14.39
C CYS A 474 -37.77 8.18 14.81
N THR A 475 -38.51 7.58 13.88
CA THR A 475 -39.25 6.32 14.05
C THR A 475 -38.83 5.34 12.97
N ALA A 476 -38.22 4.22 13.37
CA ALA A 476 -37.92 3.10 12.48
C ALA A 476 -39.03 2.03 12.59
N THR A 477 -39.47 1.48 11.47
CA THR A 477 -40.42 0.36 11.41
C THR A 477 -39.78 -0.83 10.73
N PHE A 478 -39.97 -2.03 11.29
CA PHE A 478 -39.46 -3.29 10.80
C PHE A 478 -40.61 -4.25 10.49
N ASP A 479 -40.40 -5.15 9.53
CA ASP A 479 -41.40 -6.13 9.12
C ASP A 479 -41.70 -7.19 10.20
N THR A 480 -40.76 -7.38 11.12
CA THR A 480 -40.88 -8.28 12.26
C THR A 480 -40.44 -7.61 13.54
N SER A 481 -40.91 -8.13 14.68
CA SER A 481 -40.53 -7.61 15.98
C SER A 481 -39.07 -7.93 16.28
N ILE A 482 -38.23 -6.92 16.44
CA ILE A 482 -36.79 -7.08 16.64
C ILE A 482 -36.27 -6.10 17.72
N ASP A 483 -35.29 -6.56 18.51
CA ASP A 483 -34.50 -5.78 19.48
C ASP A 483 -33.08 -5.59 18.97
N GLY A 484 -32.38 -4.58 19.49
CA GLY A 484 -31.04 -4.25 19.04
C GLY A 484 -30.66 -2.80 19.24
N TYR A 485 -29.88 -2.27 18.31
CA TYR A 485 -29.21 -0.97 18.43
C TYR A 485 -29.42 -0.11 17.19
N ALA A 486 -29.42 1.20 17.35
CA ALA A 486 -29.29 2.14 16.24
C ALA A 486 -28.15 3.13 16.53
N LYS A 487 -27.23 3.31 15.59
CA LYS A 487 -26.17 4.33 15.65
C LYS A 487 -26.52 5.46 14.69
N ILE A 488 -26.47 6.69 15.18
CA ILE A 488 -27.01 7.87 14.51
C ILE A 488 -25.98 8.99 14.49
N GLN A 489 -25.89 9.69 13.36
CA GLN A 489 -25.07 10.87 13.14
C GLN A 489 -25.92 11.98 12.54
N GLY A 490 -25.83 13.20 13.09
CA GLY A 490 -26.44 14.38 12.48
C GLY A 490 -25.59 14.92 11.32
N VAL A 491 -26.22 15.44 10.26
CA VAL A 491 -25.51 16.08 9.14
C VAL A 491 -25.50 17.60 9.32
N GLY A 492 -24.30 18.18 9.48
CA GLY A 492 -24.04 19.62 9.40
C GLY A 492 -24.49 20.51 10.58
N ASN A 493 -23.54 20.80 11.50
CA ASN A 493 -23.07 22.17 11.80
C ASN A 493 -21.79 22.10 12.67
N ILE A 494 -20.67 22.61 12.12
CA ILE A 494 -19.42 23.08 12.76
C ILE A 494 -18.89 22.28 13.98
N GLY A 495 -17.84 21.49 13.76
CA GLY A 495 -16.98 20.99 14.84
C GLY A 495 -16.32 19.65 14.50
N THR A 496 -15.27 19.72 13.68
CA THR A 496 -14.19 18.72 13.51
C THR A 496 -14.43 17.29 14.06
N LYS A 497 -14.49 16.30 13.16
CA LYS A 497 -13.62 15.12 13.17
C LYS A 497 -13.69 14.40 11.81
N ASP A 498 -12.59 14.51 11.09
CA ASP A 498 -12.05 13.63 10.05
C ASP A 498 -13.02 13.01 9.04
N MET A 499 -13.17 13.71 7.92
CA MET A 499 -13.94 13.29 6.74
C MET A 499 -13.04 13.46 5.52
N MET A 500 -12.37 12.42 5.02
CA MET A 500 -11.62 12.51 3.75
C MET A 500 -12.42 12.09 2.51
N VAL A 501 -13.69 11.68 2.65
CA VAL A 501 -14.62 11.52 1.50
C VAL A 501 -15.95 12.24 1.72
N MET A 502 -16.42 12.34 2.96
CA MET A 502 -17.62 13.12 3.27
C MET A 502 -17.41 14.65 3.28
N SER A 503 -16.16 15.14 3.18
CA SER A 503 -15.88 16.59 3.12
C SER A 503 -16.29 17.24 1.80
N CYS A 504 -16.51 16.47 0.73
CA CYS A 504 -16.88 17.00 -0.58
C CYS A 504 -18.26 17.67 -0.60
N ALA A 505 -19.16 17.31 0.32
CA ALA A 505 -20.45 17.99 0.53
C ALA A 505 -20.30 19.48 0.92
N SER A 506 -19.09 19.93 1.26
CA SER A 506 -18.81 21.32 1.67
C SER A 506 -18.02 22.16 0.66
N SER A 507 -17.51 21.58 -0.43
CA SER A 507 -16.57 22.29 -1.33
C SER A 507 -16.82 22.16 -2.83
N ALA A 508 -17.73 21.30 -3.28
CA ALA A 508 -18.18 21.28 -4.68
C ALA A 508 -19.68 21.59 -4.70
N GLY A 509 -20.10 22.56 -5.52
CA GLY A 509 -21.50 22.95 -5.65
C GLY A 509 -22.35 21.78 -6.13
N GLY A 510 -22.95 21.06 -5.19
CA GLY A 510 -23.78 19.89 -5.44
C GLY A 510 -25.21 20.14 -5.03
N TYR A 511 -26.15 19.70 -5.86
CA TYR A 511 -27.58 19.86 -5.62
C TYR A 511 -28.17 18.55 -5.09
N ILE A 512 -29.22 18.66 -4.27
CA ILE A 512 -29.83 17.53 -3.57
C ILE A 512 -30.92 16.92 -4.45
N LYS A 513 -30.84 15.60 -4.73
CA LYS A 513 -31.95 14.84 -5.35
C LYS A 513 -32.61 13.93 -4.32
N LEU A 514 -33.92 13.78 -4.41
CA LEU A 514 -34.76 13.05 -3.47
C LEU A 514 -35.63 12.02 -4.23
N GLY A 515 -35.69 10.78 -3.76
CA GLY A 515 -36.41 9.65 -4.39
C GLY A 515 -37.49 9.01 -3.50
N ASN A 516 -38.44 8.29 -4.10
CA ASN A 516 -39.56 7.62 -3.41
C ASN A 516 -39.75 6.17 -3.92
N GLY A 517 -38.85 5.27 -3.53
CA GLY A 517 -38.52 4.01 -4.19
C GLY A 517 -39.69 3.06 -4.55
N GLY A 518 -39.59 2.46 -5.73
CA GLY A 518 -40.42 1.33 -6.19
C GLY A 518 -39.86 0.74 -7.49
N SER A 519 -39.58 -0.58 -7.49
CA SER A 519 -39.04 -1.45 -8.58
C SER A 519 -38.67 -0.75 -9.90
N ASN A 520 -37.61 0.06 -9.83
CA ASN A 520 -36.76 0.61 -10.89
C ASN A 520 -36.04 1.78 -10.22
N THR A 521 -34.95 1.45 -9.55
CA THR A 521 -33.97 2.36 -8.95
C THR A 521 -33.71 3.56 -9.84
N TRP A 522 -33.48 4.73 -9.25
CA TRP A 522 -33.15 5.98 -9.95
C TRP A 522 -32.14 5.70 -11.09
N LYS A 523 -32.58 5.86 -12.36
CA LYS A 523 -31.72 5.69 -13.54
C LYS A 523 -31.46 7.08 -14.15
N PRO A 524 -30.24 7.63 -14.04
CA PRO A 524 -29.91 8.92 -14.65
C PRO A 524 -29.83 8.89 -16.19
N GLU A 525 -29.93 7.72 -16.82
CA GLU A 525 -29.73 7.58 -18.25
C GLU A 525 -30.97 7.03 -18.95
N ILE A 526 -31.79 7.90 -19.56
CA ILE A 526 -32.38 7.70 -20.90
C ILE A 526 -32.67 9.09 -21.51
N GLU A 527 -31.99 9.44 -22.61
CA GLU A 527 -32.37 10.55 -23.49
C GLU A 527 -33.79 10.36 -24.02
N ASN A 528 -34.60 11.43 -23.98
CA ASN A 528 -35.90 11.58 -24.67
C ASN A 528 -37.18 10.97 -24.06
N ASN A 529 -37.38 10.98 -22.74
CA ASN A 529 -38.74 11.10 -22.18
C ASN A 529 -38.72 11.71 -20.78
N VAL A 530 -39.16 12.96 -20.66
CA VAL A 530 -39.36 13.61 -19.36
C VAL A 530 -40.64 13.07 -18.72
N GLU A 531 -40.53 11.96 -18.00
CA GLU A 531 -41.51 11.61 -16.97
C GLU A 531 -40.86 11.82 -15.59
N SER A 532 -40.84 13.07 -15.13
CA SER A 532 -40.57 13.38 -13.73
C SER A 532 -41.75 12.88 -12.89
N SER A 533 -41.49 12.00 -11.92
CA SER A 533 -42.50 11.41 -11.02
C SER A 533 -43.14 12.40 -10.02
N MET A 534 -43.00 13.72 -10.22
CA MET A 534 -43.48 14.75 -9.30
C MET A 534 -44.62 15.63 -9.81
N PHE A 535 -45.27 15.27 -10.92
CA PHE A 535 -46.45 15.98 -11.43
C PHE A 535 -47.72 15.63 -10.63
N THR A 536 -47.89 16.28 -9.48
CA THR A 536 -49.20 16.37 -8.81
C THR A 536 -49.61 17.85 -8.67
N SER A 537 -50.92 18.09 -8.68
CA SER A 537 -51.59 19.35 -9.07
C SER A 537 -51.34 20.60 -8.21
N ASN A 538 -50.49 20.56 -7.18
CA ASN A 538 -50.33 21.64 -6.19
C ASN A 538 -48.88 22.17 -6.04
N LYS A 539 -48.05 22.11 -7.08
CA LYS A 539 -46.67 22.64 -7.03
C LYS A 539 -46.48 23.82 -7.98
N ASN A 540 -45.82 24.89 -7.52
CA ASN A 540 -45.46 26.00 -8.39
C ASN A 540 -44.18 25.64 -9.13
N ILE A 541 -44.28 25.41 -10.42
CA ILE A 541 -43.15 25.12 -11.30
C ILE A 541 -42.85 26.36 -12.14
N THR A 542 -41.60 26.83 -12.11
CA THR A 542 -41.13 27.88 -13.02
C THR A 542 -40.10 27.28 -13.97
N ILE A 543 -40.30 27.44 -15.27
CA ILE A 543 -39.35 27.01 -16.30
C ILE A 543 -38.78 28.27 -16.96
N THR A 544 -37.46 28.35 -17.03
CA THR A 544 -36.72 29.36 -17.81
C THR A 544 -35.76 28.65 -18.75
N GLU A 545 -35.35 29.27 -19.83
CA GLU A 545 -34.48 28.63 -20.83
C GLU A 545 -33.41 29.57 -21.37
N ASP A 546 -32.31 28.99 -21.85
CA ASP A 546 -31.33 29.62 -22.73
C ASP A 546 -31.11 28.77 -23.99
N ASN A 547 -30.09 29.07 -24.79
CA ASN A 547 -29.83 28.34 -26.05
C ASN A 547 -29.44 26.87 -25.85
N ASN A 548 -28.97 26.50 -24.66
CA ASN A 548 -28.37 25.19 -24.39
C ASN A 548 -29.11 24.42 -23.28
N TYR A 549 -29.92 25.09 -22.44
CA TYR A 549 -30.52 24.48 -21.26
C TYR A 549 -31.95 24.96 -20.96
N TYR A 550 -32.71 24.08 -20.32
CA TYR A 550 -33.90 24.39 -19.51
C TYR A 550 -33.52 24.43 -18.03
N TYR A 551 -34.00 25.44 -17.32
CA TYR A 551 -33.89 25.58 -15.87
C TYR A 551 -35.29 25.45 -15.25
N ILE A 552 -35.49 24.40 -14.46
CA ILE A 552 -36.77 24.13 -13.81
C ILE A 552 -36.62 24.36 -12.31
N ASN A 553 -37.43 25.26 -11.76
CA ASN A 553 -37.58 25.45 -10.32
C ASN A 553 -38.92 24.87 -9.88
N VAL A 554 -38.89 23.96 -8.90
CA VAL A 554 -40.09 23.43 -8.25
C VAL A 554 -40.14 23.94 -6.82
N ILE A 555 -41.17 24.72 -6.50
CA ILE A 555 -41.43 25.19 -5.13
C ILE A 555 -42.53 24.32 -4.51
N ILE A 556 -42.15 23.55 -3.49
CA ILE A 556 -43.08 22.75 -2.70
C ILE A 556 -43.56 23.56 -1.49
N ARG A 557 -44.84 23.93 -1.49
CA ARG A 557 -45.46 24.84 -0.50
C ARG A 557 -46.43 24.17 0.48
N ASP A 558 -46.89 22.95 0.20
CA ASP A 558 -47.90 22.28 1.03
C ASP A 558 -47.30 21.54 2.24
N LYS A 559 -48.11 21.42 3.30
CA LYS A 559 -47.83 20.68 4.55
C LYS A 559 -48.28 19.23 4.40
N GLU A 560 -47.53 18.43 3.66
CA GLU A 560 -47.64 16.97 3.76
C GLU A 560 -46.28 16.40 4.17
N ASP A 561 -46.31 15.37 5.02
CA ASP A 561 -45.13 14.58 5.38
C ASP A 561 -44.62 13.90 4.11
N ILE A 562 -43.49 14.38 3.59
CA ILE A 562 -42.88 13.79 2.41
C ILE A 562 -41.85 12.77 2.89
N ASN A 563 -42.18 11.48 2.74
CA ASN A 563 -41.26 10.39 3.01
C ASN A 563 -40.29 10.24 1.84
N PHE A 564 -39.02 10.55 2.07
CA PHE A 564 -37.95 10.25 1.12
C PHE A 564 -37.24 8.99 1.62
N THR A 565 -37.21 7.96 0.79
CA THR A 565 -36.53 6.70 1.12
C THR A 565 -35.04 6.76 0.78
N GLU A 566 -34.61 7.78 0.03
CA GLU A 566 -33.25 7.89 -0.50
C GLU A 566 -32.84 9.37 -0.61
N ILE A 567 -31.60 9.69 -0.25
CA ILE A 567 -30.99 11.01 -0.42
C ILE A 567 -29.66 10.85 -1.16
N GLY A 568 -29.52 11.56 -2.28
CA GLY A 568 -28.27 11.63 -3.04
C GLY A 568 -27.75 13.06 -3.15
N PHE A 569 -26.45 13.26 -2.95
CA PHE A 569 -25.74 14.48 -3.33
C PHE A 569 -24.95 14.21 -4.60
N PHE A 570 -24.97 15.18 -5.50
CA PHE A 570 -24.36 15.05 -6.83
C PHE A 570 -23.38 16.19 -7.07
N ASP A 571 -22.31 15.94 -7.81
CA ASP A 571 -21.44 17.01 -8.29
C ASP A 571 -22.07 17.77 -9.49
N VAL A 572 -21.34 18.76 -10.01
CA VAL A 572 -21.76 19.57 -11.16
C VAL A 572 -21.78 18.81 -12.49
N SER A 573 -21.27 17.57 -12.49
CA SER A 573 -21.19 16.66 -13.64
C SER A 573 -22.22 15.54 -13.56
N ASP A 574 -23.18 15.64 -12.63
CA ASP A 574 -24.24 14.67 -12.38
C ASP A 574 -23.77 13.31 -11.81
N ASN A 575 -22.53 13.24 -11.30
CA ASN A 575 -22.02 12.07 -10.59
C ASN A 575 -22.49 12.07 -9.14
N ILE A 576 -22.77 10.89 -8.59
CA ILE A 576 -23.16 10.77 -7.18
C ILE A 576 -21.92 10.90 -6.29
N ILE A 577 -21.95 11.84 -5.34
CA ILE A 577 -20.87 12.07 -4.37
C ILE A 577 -21.25 11.60 -2.95
N PHE A 578 -22.54 11.36 -2.71
CA PHE A 578 -23.06 10.73 -1.49
C PHE A 578 -24.42 10.11 -1.77
N TYR A 579 -24.69 8.95 -1.18
CA TYR A 579 -25.98 8.28 -1.22
C TYR A 579 -26.31 7.69 0.14
N SER A 580 -27.54 7.87 0.61
CA SER A 580 -28.04 7.20 1.81
C SER A 580 -29.45 6.69 1.60
N TYR A 581 -29.68 5.45 2.02
CA TYR A 581 -30.97 4.77 2.01
C TYR A 581 -31.66 4.94 3.37
N HIS A 582 -32.97 5.12 3.36
CA HIS A 582 -33.84 5.41 4.50
C HIS A 582 -33.50 6.65 5.32
N SER A 583 -32.57 7.52 4.91
CA SER A 583 -32.27 8.77 5.64
C SER A 583 -33.43 9.76 5.56
N PRO A 584 -34.10 10.08 6.67
CA PRO A 584 -35.24 10.98 6.64
C PRO A 584 -34.82 12.46 6.67
N PHE A 585 -35.59 13.34 6.02
CA PHE A 585 -35.37 14.79 5.94
C PHE A 585 -36.55 15.58 6.53
N PHE A 586 -36.30 16.58 7.37
CA PHE A 586 -37.34 17.41 7.98
C PHE A 586 -37.42 18.82 7.36
N LYS A 587 -38.56 19.14 6.73
CA LYS A 587 -38.89 20.48 6.21
C LYS A 587 -39.74 21.28 7.22
N SER A 588 -39.27 22.46 7.62
CA SER A 588 -40.01 23.41 8.48
C SER A 588 -41.15 24.11 7.74
N GLU A 589 -42.26 24.43 8.45
CA GLU A 589 -43.43 25.16 7.93
C GLU A 589 -43.11 26.52 7.28
N ASN A 590 -42.00 27.17 7.65
CA ASN A 590 -41.62 28.50 7.17
C ASN A 590 -40.55 28.50 6.07
N MET A 591 -40.17 27.33 5.54
CA MET A 591 -39.12 27.23 4.52
C MET A 591 -39.69 26.70 3.20
N ASN A 592 -39.48 27.44 2.11
CA ASN A 592 -39.69 26.91 0.76
C ASN A 592 -38.61 25.84 0.48
N LEU A 593 -39.02 24.65 0.07
CA LEU A 593 -38.09 23.68 -0.50
C LEU A 593 -38.04 23.95 -2.01
N ASN A 594 -36.93 24.52 -2.46
CA ASN A 594 -36.69 24.82 -3.86
C ASN A 594 -35.82 23.71 -4.44
N ILE A 595 -36.35 22.97 -5.41
CA ILE A 595 -35.57 21.96 -6.15
C ILE A 595 -35.29 22.54 -7.54
N TYR A 596 -34.00 22.59 -7.91
CA TYR A 596 -33.53 23.15 -9.16
C TYR A 596 -33.02 22.03 -10.07
N TYR A 597 -33.49 22.00 -11.31
CA TYR A 597 -32.99 21.12 -12.36
C TYR A 597 -32.40 21.96 -13.49
N ARG A 598 -31.25 21.53 -14.04
CA ARG A 598 -30.69 22.05 -15.28
C ARG A 598 -30.68 20.92 -16.30
N ILE A 599 -31.44 21.04 -17.37
CA ILE A 599 -31.59 20.01 -18.40
C ILE A 599 -31.01 20.57 -19.69
N ARG A 600 -30.08 19.85 -20.33
CA ARG A 600 -29.55 20.26 -21.63
C ARG A 600 -30.61 20.08 -22.73
N LYS A 601 -30.71 21.06 -23.63
CA LYS A 601 -31.59 20.97 -24.82
C LYS A 601 -31.18 19.87 -25.77
#